data_AF-A0A8S1IRK0-F1
#
_entry.id   AF-A0A8S1IRK0-F1
#
_cell.length_a   1.000
_cell.length_b   1.000
_cell.length_c   1.000
_cell.angle_alpha   90.00
_cell.angle_beta   90.00
_cell.angle_gamma   90.00
#
_symmetry.space_group_name_H-M   'P 1'
#
loop_
_entity.id
_entity.type
_entity.pdbx_description
1 polymer ?
#
loop_
_entity_poly.entity_id
_entity_poly.type
_entity_poly.pdbx_seq_one_letter_code
_entity_poly.pdbx_strand_id
1 'polypeptide(L)'
;MDKHQLTSIPRKGWLMQCGRRDIVHAIYREGGFSSVAARMGVDMNRKKHRQWGSMQEVVEELKAFMDASGSKDKGEAAHLPTRAQLEGAGRADLAYAVQKYGHCALSELAGMEPRKVGTHNRA
;
A
#
# COMPACT_ATOMS: atom_id res chain seq x y z
N MET A 1 -38.10 -5.51 8.35
CA MET A 1 -37.26 -5.90 7.19
C MET A 1 -36.18 -4.85 7.06
N ASP A 2 -35.19 -4.93 7.93
CA ASP A 2 -34.13 -3.95 8.06
C ASP A 2 -33.20 -4.08 6.86
N LYS A 3 -33.38 -3.17 5.90
CA LYS A 3 -32.48 -3.00 4.77
C LYS A 3 -31.17 -2.48 5.36
N HIS A 4 -30.24 -3.39 5.67
CA HIS A 4 -28.87 -3.02 5.96
C HIS A 4 -28.33 -2.25 4.74
N GLN A 5 -28.33 -0.92 4.83
CA GLN A 5 -27.76 -0.09 3.78
C GLN A 5 -26.27 -0.37 3.73
N LEU A 6 -25.80 -0.94 2.62
CA LEU A 6 -24.36 -1.13 2.40
C LEU A 6 -23.73 0.26 2.32
N THR A 7 -22.95 0.64 3.32
CA THR A 7 -22.20 1.92 3.32
C THR A 7 -21.01 1.88 2.34
N SER A 8 -20.49 0.69 2.02
CA SER A 8 -19.40 0.53 1.05
C SER A 8 -19.47 -0.80 0.30
N ILE A 9 -19.02 -0.83 -0.96
CA ILE A 9 -18.96 -2.09 -1.73
C ILE A 9 -17.91 -3.04 -1.13
N PRO A 10 -18.23 -4.33 -0.91
CA PRO A 10 -17.27 -5.32 -0.42
C PRO A 10 -16.08 -5.49 -1.35
N ARG A 11 -14.89 -5.72 -0.78
CA ARG A 11 -13.67 -5.97 -1.57
C ARG A 11 -13.81 -7.26 -2.37
N LYS A 12 -13.28 -7.27 -3.59
CA LYS A 12 -13.16 -8.48 -4.43
C LYS A 12 -12.61 -9.67 -3.65
N GLY A 13 -11.53 -9.47 -2.88
CA GLY A 13 -10.90 -10.54 -2.11
C GLY A 13 -11.85 -11.19 -1.10
N TRP A 14 -12.68 -10.39 -0.43
CA TRP A 14 -13.68 -10.89 0.51
C TRP A 14 -14.79 -11.67 -0.22
N LEU A 15 -15.31 -11.14 -1.33
CA LEU A 15 -16.30 -11.85 -2.15
C LEU A 15 -15.76 -13.18 -2.67
N MET A 16 -14.50 -13.22 -3.13
CA MET A 16 -13.84 -14.44 -3.58
C MET A 16 -13.66 -15.45 -2.45
N GLN A 17 -13.28 -14.99 -1.24
CA GLN A 17 -13.12 -15.82 -0.05
C GLN A 17 -14.45 -16.44 0.40
N CYS A 18 -15.55 -15.69 0.29
CA CYS A 18 -16.91 -16.19 0.54
C CYS A 18 -17.48 -17.01 -0.63
N GLY A 19 -16.69 -17.30 -1.67
CA GLY A 19 -17.14 -18.07 -2.84
C GLY A 19 -18.10 -17.33 -3.78
N ARG A 20 -18.35 -16.03 -3.56
CA ARG A 20 -19.28 -15.19 -4.33
C ARG A 20 -18.68 -14.68 -5.65
N ARG A 21 -18.17 -15.61 -6.47
CA ARG A 21 -17.62 -15.32 -7.80
C ARG A 21 -18.69 -14.82 -8.77
N ASP A 22 -19.94 -15.23 -8.57
CA ASP A 22 -21.12 -14.75 -9.29
C ASP A 22 -21.24 -13.22 -9.22
N ILE A 23 -21.16 -12.66 -8.00
CA ILE A 23 -21.23 -11.22 -7.75
C ILE A 23 -20.05 -10.52 -8.41
N VAL A 24 -18.83 -11.06 -8.26
CA VAL A 24 -17.63 -10.46 -8.85
C VAL A 24 -17.76 -10.35 -10.37
N HIS A 25 -18.25 -11.39 -11.04
CA HIS A 25 -18.47 -11.35 -12.49
C HIS A 25 -19.56 -10.38 -12.88
N ALA A 26 -20.68 -10.33 -12.14
CA ALA A 26 -21.74 -9.36 -12.40
C ALA A 26 -21.20 -7.92 -12.30
N ILE A 27 -20.42 -7.61 -11.25
CA ILE A 27 -19.79 -6.31 -11.08
C ILE A 27 -18.89 -5.97 -12.27
N TYR A 28 -18.09 -6.91 -12.77
CA TYR A 28 -17.24 -6.67 -13.94
C TYR A 28 -18.03 -6.42 -15.23
N ARG A 29 -19.16 -7.10 -15.43
CA ARG A 29 -20.06 -6.82 -16.57
C ARG A 29 -20.63 -5.42 -16.53
N GLU A 30 -20.91 -4.91 -15.33
CA GLU A 30 -21.42 -3.55 -15.09
C GLU A 30 -20.33 -2.46 -15.15
N GLY A 31 -19.13 -2.78 -15.64
CA GLY A 31 -18.02 -1.82 -15.77
C GLY A 31 -17.09 -1.77 -14.55
N GLY A 32 -17.21 -2.71 -13.61
CA GLY A 32 -16.30 -2.88 -12.49
C GLY A 32 -16.76 -2.22 -11.18
N PHE A 33 -15.98 -2.45 -10.12
CA PHE A 33 -16.32 -2.04 -8.75
C PHE A 33 -16.53 -0.53 -8.60
N SER A 34 -15.77 0.29 -9.33
CA SER A 34 -15.91 1.76 -9.29
C SER A 34 -17.25 2.21 -9.87
N SER A 35 -17.66 1.64 -11.01
CA SER A 35 -18.91 1.98 -11.69
C SER A 35 -20.13 1.54 -10.87
N VAL A 36 -20.09 0.33 -10.30
CA VAL A 36 -21.16 -0.17 -9.44
C VAL A 36 -21.27 0.66 -8.15
N ALA A 37 -20.14 1.07 -7.56
CA ALA A 37 -20.13 1.93 -6.37
C ALA A 37 -20.77 3.29 -6.66
N ALA A 38 -20.40 3.93 -7.77
CA ALA A 38 -20.99 5.19 -8.20
C ALA A 38 -22.50 5.07 -8.47
N ARG A 39 -22.95 3.98 -9.11
CA ARG A 39 -24.38 3.73 -9.38
C ARG A 39 -25.18 3.43 -8.12
N MET A 40 -24.58 2.76 -7.14
CA MET A 40 -25.23 2.48 -5.86
C MET A 40 -25.18 3.66 -4.88
N GLY A 41 -24.42 4.72 -5.19
CA GLY A 41 -24.23 5.86 -4.29
C GLY A 41 -23.46 5.49 -3.01
N VAL A 42 -22.60 4.48 -3.08
CA VAL A 42 -21.83 3.97 -1.93
C VAL A 42 -20.34 4.13 -2.19
N ASP A 43 -19.55 4.23 -1.13
CA ASP A 43 -18.11 4.33 -1.25
C ASP A 43 -17.47 3.00 -1.66
N MET A 44 -16.33 3.08 -2.32
CA MET A 44 -15.49 1.90 -2.47
C MET A 44 -14.79 1.61 -1.14
N ASN A 45 -14.82 0.35 -0.71
CA ASN A 45 -14.04 -0.11 0.44
C ASN A 45 -12.54 -0.19 0.07
N ARG A 46 -11.92 0.97 -0.13
CA ARG A 46 -10.49 1.17 -0.30
C ARG A 46 -9.97 1.78 0.99
N LYS A 47 -8.92 1.19 1.57
CA LYS A 47 -8.14 1.90 2.59
C LYS A 47 -7.57 3.15 1.93
N LYS A 48 -7.98 4.34 2.38
CA LYS A 48 -7.29 5.58 2.02
C LYS A 48 -5.90 5.47 2.64
N HIS A 49 -4.89 5.18 1.83
CA HIS A 49 -3.51 5.32 2.28
C HIS A 49 -3.28 6.79 2.63
N ARG A 50 -2.44 7.06 3.65
CA ARG A 50 -1.99 8.42 3.93
C ARG A 50 -1.46 9.02 2.64
N GLN A 51 -1.99 10.19 2.25
CA GLN A 51 -1.49 10.90 1.08
C GLN A 51 -0.20 11.61 1.51
N TRP A 52 0.93 11.08 1.09
CA TRP A 52 2.23 11.72 1.27
C TRP A 52 2.33 12.86 0.28
N GLY A 53 2.44 14.09 0.79
CA GLY A 53 2.48 15.30 -0.01
C GLY A 53 3.86 15.58 -0.60
N SER A 54 4.90 15.26 0.17
CA SER A 54 6.29 15.52 -0.18
C SER A 54 7.19 14.31 0.09
N MET A 55 8.33 14.26 -0.60
CA MET A 55 9.37 13.26 -0.36
C MET A 55 10.01 13.42 1.03
N GLN A 56 10.03 14.64 1.56
CA GLN A 56 10.58 14.99 2.87
C GLN A 56 9.77 14.38 4.01
N GLU A 57 8.44 14.49 3.97
CA GLU A 57 7.54 13.85 4.94
C GLU A 57 7.75 12.33 4.97
N VAL A 58 7.96 11.72 3.81
CA VAL A 58 8.21 10.28 3.69
C VAL A 58 9.54 9.91 4.35
N VAL A 59 10.60 10.68 4.11
CA VAL A 59 11.92 10.43 4.70
C VAL A 59 11.91 10.60 6.21
N GLU A 60 11.26 11.64 6.73
CA GLU A 60 11.16 11.88 8.17
C GLU A 60 10.42 10.74 8.86
N GLU A 61 9.30 10.30 8.29
CA GLU A 61 8.58 9.15 8.82
C GLU A 61 9.37 7.85 8.68
N LEU A 62 10.09 7.64 7.58
CA LEU A 62 10.96 6.47 7.42
C LEU A 62 12.04 6.42 8.50
N LYS A 63 12.66 7.58 8.82
CA LYS A 63 13.63 7.70 9.93
C LYS A 63 12.99 7.36 11.27
N ALA A 64 11.83 7.96 11.57
CA ALA A 64 11.08 7.67 12.78
C ALA A 64 10.69 6.17 12.87
N PHE A 65 10.31 5.55 11.75
CA PHE A 65 10.03 4.12 11.68
C PHE A 65 11.26 3.27 11.95
N MET A 66 12.43 3.62 11.40
CA MET A 66 13.68 2.90 11.65
C MET A 66 14.12 3.02 13.12
N ASP A 67 13.97 4.21 13.71
CA ASP A 67 14.24 4.43 15.14
C ASP A 67 13.28 3.64 16.03
N ALA A 68 11.98 3.63 15.71
CA ALA A 68 10.95 2.94 16.49
C ALA A 68 10.98 1.42 16.33
N SER A 69 11.31 0.92 15.14
CA SER A 69 11.36 -0.53 14.85
C SER A 69 12.60 -1.21 15.41
N GLY A 70 13.53 -0.46 16.00
CA GLY A 70 14.79 -0.99 16.53
C GLY A 70 15.66 -1.64 15.46
N SER A 71 15.33 -1.46 14.16
CA SER A 71 16.09 -1.93 13.01
C SER A 71 17.29 -1.01 12.78
N LYS A 72 18.05 -0.75 13.84
CA LYS A 72 19.48 -0.46 13.70
C LYS A 72 20.10 -1.79 13.35
N ASP A 73 20.10 -2.13 12.07
CA ASP A 73 21.04 -3.14 11.56
C ASP A 73 22.41 -2.72 12.12
N LYS A 74 22.88 -3.50 13.08
CA LYS A 74 24.08 -3.24 13.87
C LYS A 74 25.27 -3.29 12.92
N GLY A 75 25.70 -2.12 12.43
CA GLY A 75 27.06 -1.94 11.93
C GLY A 75 27.30 -1.99 10.42
N GLU A 76 26.30 -2.21 9.56
CA GLU A 76 26.48 -2.18 8.11
C GLU A 76 25.44 -1.28 7.45
N ALA A 77 25.93 -0.22 6.78
CA ALA A 77 25.23 0.76 5.95
C ALA A 77 23.73 0.95 6.24
N ALA A 78 23.35 2.09 6.82
CA ALA A 78 21.95 2.47 6.98
C ALA A 78 21.25 2.46 5.61
N HIS A 79 20.37 1.47 5.40
CA HIS A 79 19.58 1.31 4.21
C HIS A 79 18.10 1.58 4.52
N LEU A 80 17.35 2.03 3.52
CA LEU A 80 15.91 2.14 3.66
C LEU A 80 15.26 0.78 3.95
N PRO A 81 14.17 0.75 4.76
CA PRO A 81 13.42 -0.47 5.00
C PRO A 81 12.81 -0.99 3.70
N THR A 82 12.87 -2.30 3.55
CA THR A 82 12.30 -3.00 2.39
C THR A 82 10.77 -2.96 2.43
N ARG A 83 10.14 -3.18 1.27
CA ARG A 83 8.68 -3.32 1.18
C ARG A 83 8.12 -4.36 2.16
N ALA A 84 8.78 -5.51 2.29
CA ALA A 84 8.36 -6.58 3.18
C ALA A 84 8.38 -6.14 4.65
N GLN A 85 9.41 -5.38 5.08
CA GLN A 85 9.48 -4.83 6.44
C GLN A 85 8.36 -3.82 6.70
N LEU A 86 8.09 -2.92 5.75
CA LEU A 86 7.02 -1.93 5.86
C LEU A 86 5.64 -2.58 5.88
N GLU A 87 5.37 -3.54 4.98
CA GLU A 87 4.08 -4.26 4.94
C GLU A 87 3.88 -5.15 6.18
N GLY A 88 4.94 -5.83 6.64
CA GLY A 88 4.92 -6.62 7.88
C GLY A 88 4.61 -5.79 9.12
N ALA A 89 5.06 -4.53 9.14
CA ALA A 89 4.74 -3.57 10.19
C ALA A 89 3.39 -2.83 9.98
N GLY A 90 2.59 -3.22 8.98
CA GLY A 90 1.32 -2.58 8.66
C GLY A 90 1.43 -1.21 7.98
N ARG A 91 2.65 -0.75 7.66
CA ARG A 91 2.96 0.53 7.01
C ARG A 91 2.94 0.43 5.48
N ALA A 92 1.87 -0.15 4.95
CA ALA A 92 1.66 -0.26 3.49
C ALA A 92 1.55 1.11 2.79
N ASP A 93 1.15 2.15 3.54
CA ASP A 93 1.19 3.55 3.11
C ASP A 93 2.62 4.02 2.79
N LEU A 94 3.60 3.72 3.66
CA LEU A 94 5.01 4.04 3.42
C LEU A 94 5.60 3.19 2.30
N ALA A 95 5.26 1.89 2.24
CA ALA A 95 5.69 1.02 1.15
C ALA A 95 5.27 1.57 -0.22
N TYR A 96 4.04 2.06 -0.31
CA TYR A 96 3.55 2.72 -1.53
C TYR A 96 4.26 4.06 -1.79
N ALA A 97 4.50 4.86 -0.76
CA ALA A 97 5.22 6.13 -0.89
C ALA A 97 6.65 5.91 -1.43
N VAL A 98 7.36 4.92 -0.90
CA VAL A 98 8.70 4.54 -1.35
C VAL A 98 8.68 4.12 -2.82
N GLN A 99 7.67 3.35 -3.23
CA GLN A 99 7.49 2.97 -4.63
C GLN A 99 7.16 4.17 -5.54
N LYS A 100 6.34 5.11 -5.07
CA LYS A 100 5.91 6.30 -5.82
C LYS A 100 7.05 7.29 -6.05
N TYR A 101 7.83 7.59 -5.01
CA TYR A 101 8.91 8.57 -5.06
C TYR A 101 10.25 7.99 -5.50
N GLY A 102 10.39 6.66 -5.45
CA GLY A 102 11.58 5.94 -5.87
C GLY A 102 12.57 5.72 -4.73
N HIS A 103 13.12 4.51 -4.67
CA HIS A 103 14.02 4.10 -3.60
C HIS A 103 15.32 4.91 -3.58
N CYS A 104 15.96 5.13 -4.74
CA CYS A 104 17.25 5.86 -4.79
C CYS A 104 17.13 7.31 -4.31
N ALA A 105 16.12 8.04 -4.80
CA ALA A 105 15.90 9.43 -4.42
C ALA A 105 15.62 9.58 -2.93
N LEU A 106 14.83 8.66 -2.36
CA LEU A 106 14.57 8.63 -0.92
C LEU A 106 15.80 8.24 -0.11
N SER A 107 16.64 7.32 -0.60
CA SER A 107 17.89 6.94 0.07
C SER A 107 18.85 8.13 0.15
N GLU A 108 19.04 8.82 -0.98
CA GLU A 108 19.87 10.02 -1.04
C GLU A 108 19.36 11.13 -0.11
N LEU A 109 18.05 11.39 -0.13
CA LEU A 109 17.43 12.38 0.75
C LEU A 109 17.49 11.97 2.23
N ALA A 110 17.46 10.67 2.52
CA ALA A 110 17.62 10.15 3.88
C ALA A 110 19.07 10.19 4.37
N GLY A 111 20.06 10.39 3.48
CA GLY A 111 21.49 10.26 3.80
C GLY A 111 21.93 8.81 3.95
N MET A 112 21.29 7.91 3.19
CA MET A 112 21.42 6.45 3.28
C MET A 112 21.91 5.87 1.96
N GLU A 113 22.64 4.76 2.02
CA GLU A 113 23.10 4.12 0.80
C GLU A 113 21.94 3.38 0.11
N PRO A 114 21.73 3.57 -1.20
CA PRO A 114 20.76 2.79 -1.94
C PRO A 114 21.20 1.34 -1.95
N ARG A 115 20.34 0.45 -1.46
CA ARG A 115 20.58 -1.00 -1.54
C ARG A 115 20.69 -1.37 -3.02
N LYS A 116 21.81 -1.97 -3.44
CA LYS A 116 21.97 -2.48 -4.82
C LYS A 116 20.86 -3.49 -5.04
N VAL A 117 19.85 -3.11 -5.82
CA VAL A 117 18.75 -4.01 -6.17
C VAL A 117 19.37 -5.11 -7.01
N GLY A 118 19.38 -6.35 -6.50
CA GLY A 118 19.79 -7.50 -7.29
C GLY A 118 18.95 -7.49 -8.55
N THR A 119 19.60 -7.31 -9.70
CA THR A 119 19.01 -7.40 -11.03
C THR A 119 18.16 -8.66 -11.08
N HIS A 120 16.84 -8.50 -10.99
CA HIS A 120 15.94 -9.61 -11.28
C HIS A 120 16.10 -9.85 -12.78
N ASN A 121 16.87 -10.90 -13.09
CA ASN A 121 17.07 -11.43 -14.43
C ASN A 121 15.67 -11.71 -15.01
N ARG A 122 15.19 -10.83 -15.90
CA ARG A 122 14.04 -11.14 -16.74
C ARG A 122 14.56 -12.09 -17.82
N ALA A 123 14.35 -13.39 -17.57
CA ALA A 123 14.32 -14.40 -18.62
C ALA A 123 13.14 -14.13 -19.58
#